data_AF-A0A920M8X4-F1
#
_entry.id   AF-A0A920M8X4-F1
#
_cell.length_a   1.000
_cell.length_b   1.000
_cell.length_c   1.000
_cell.angle_alpha   90.00
_cell.angle_beta   90.00
_cell.angle_gamma   90.00
#
_symmetry.space_group_name_H-M   'P 1'
#
loop_
_entity.id
_entity.type
_entity.pdbx_description
1 polymer ?
#
loop_
_entity_poly.entity_id
_entity_poly.type
_entity_poly.pdbx_seq_one_letter_code
_entity_poly.pdbx_strand_id
1 'polypeptide(L)' 'MGNKTFLLIPSAIRDVDATKAEAEVLRERILAGEDFALIAEEFSEDPGSGSNGGNLEWLPKGATVRGV' A
#
# COMPACT_ATOMS: atom_id res chain seq x y z
N MET A 1 15.35 6.72 4.75
CA MET A 1 13.96 6.75 4.27
C MET A 1 13.52 5.33 4.03
N GLY A 2 12.54 4.83 4.77
CA GLY A 2 11.92 3.52 4.50
C GLY A 2 11.15 3.57 3.19
N ASN A 3 10.99 2.43 2.54
CA ASN A 3 10.12 2.25 1.39
C ASN A 3 8.66 2.25 1.85
N LYS A 4 7.87 3.19 1.31
CA LYS A 4 6.43 3.29 1.54
C LYS A 4 5.69 2.68 0.36
N THR A 5 4.75 1.79 0.66
CA THR A 5 3.96 1.03 -0.31
C THR A 5 2.48 1.16 0.01
N PHE A 6 1.67 1.11 -1.04
CA PHE A 6 0.23 1.10 -0.97
C PHE A 6 -0.28 0.14 -2.04
N LEU A 7 -1.25 -0.72 -1.71
CA LEU A 7 -1.78 -1.72 -2.62
C LEU A 7 -3.30 -1.61 -2.72
N LEU A 8 -3.81 -1.64 -3.94
CA LEU A 8 -5.23 -1.86 -4.23
C LEU A 8 -5.38 -3.10 -5.10
N ILE A 9 -6.33 -3.95 -4.76
CA ILE A 9 -6.57 -5.23 -5.39
C ILE A 9 -7.93 -5.19 -6.11
N PRO A 10 -7.98 -5.45 -7.43
CA PRO A 10 -9.27 -5.59 -8.12
C PRO A 10 -10.13 -6.68 -7.49
N SER A 11 -11.44 -6.43 -7.41
CA SER A 11 -12.40 -7.33 -6.77
C SER A 11 -13.64 -7.52 -7.64
N ALA A 12 -14.56 -8.38 -7.22
CA ALA A 12 -15.85 -8.56 -7.89
C ALA A 12 -16.72 -7.28 -7.91
N ILE A 13 -16.41 -6.31 -7.04
CA ILE A 13 -17.16 -5.05 -6.88
C ILE A 13 -16.45 -3.91 -7.62
N ARG A 14 -15.13 -4.03 -7.83
CA ARG A 14 -14.30 -3.00 -8.47
C ARG A 14 -13.32 -3.64 -9.43
N ASP A 15 -13.54 -3.45 -10.72
CA ASP A 15 -12.69 -4.00 -11.78
C ASP A 15 -11.30 -3.34 -11.84
N VAL A 16 -10.47 -3.80 -12.78
CA VAL A 16 -9.09 -3.33 -12.95
C VAL A 16 -9.02 -1.85 -13.30
N ASP A 17 -9.92 -1.35 -14.15
CA ASP A 17 -9.89 0.03 -14.60
C ASP A 17 -10.34 0.98 -13.48
N ALA A 18 -11.39 0.61 -12.76
CA ALA A 18 -11.85 1.32 -11.57
C ALA A 18 -10.78 1.31 -10.46
N THR A 19 -10.13 0.16 -10.25
CA THR A 19 -9.01 0.03 -9.29
C THR A 19 -7.87 0.96 -9.64
N LYS A 20 -7.50 1.01 -10.92
CA LYS A 20 -6.43 1.90 -11.40
C LYS A 20 -6.82 3.36 -11.26
N ALA A 21 -8.04 3.74 -11.64
CA ALA A 21 -8.52 5.11 -11.51
C ALA A 21 -8.48 5.59 -10.05
N GLU A 22 -8.89 4.73 -9.12
CA GLU A 22 -8.83 5.02 -7.69
C GLU A 22 -7.39 5.16 -7.19
N ALA A 23 -6.49 4.27 -7.61
CA ALA A 23 -5.06 4.37 -7.29
C ALA A 23 -4.44 5.69 -7.77
N GLU A 24 -4.80 6.15 -8.98
CA GLU A 24 -4.33 7.44 -9.51
C GLU A 24 -4.86 8.63 -8.70
N VAL A 25 -6.13 8.61 -8.28
CA VAL A 25 -6.70 9.67 -7.43
C VAL A 25 -5.97 9.76 -6.09
N LEU A 26 -5.70 8.62 -5.44
CA LEU A 26 -4.95 8.57 -4.19
C LEU A 26 -3.50 9.01 -4.37
N ARG A 27 -2.87 8.65 -5.50
CA ARG A 27 -1.53 9.12 -5.86
C ARG A 27 -1.48 10.64 -6.02
N GLU A 28 -2.44 11.25 -6.69
CA GLU A 28 -2.49 12.70 -6.85
C GLU A 28 -2.70 13.42 -5.51
N ARG A 29 -3.51 12.86 -4.61
CA ARG A 29 -3.66 13.37 -3.23
C ARG A 29 -2.34 13.37 -2.46
N ILE A 30 -1.58 12.28 -2.55
CA ILE A 30 -0.23 12.18 -1.95
C ILE A 30 0.70 13.24 -2.55
N LEU A 31 0.68 13.42 -3.87
CA LEU A 31 1.51 14.43 -4.55
C LEU A 31 1.11 15.87 -4.18
N ALA A 32 -0.16 16.10 -3.86
CA ALA A 32 -0.65 17.37 -3.35
C ALA A 32 -0.25 17.65 -1.89
N GLY A 33 0.42 16.70 -1.23
CA GLY A 33 0.97 16.85 0.12
C GLY A 33 0.16 16.19 1.23
N GLU A 34 -0.82 15.36 0.88
CA GLU A 34 -1.53 14.53 1.86
C GLU A 34 -0.59 13.46 2.46
N ASP A 35 -0.81 13.10 3.72
CA ASP A 35 0.04 12.14 4.42
C ASP A 35 -0.12 10.73 3.83
N PHE A 36 0.98 10.20 3.29
CA PHE A 36 1.00 8.85 2.74
C PHE A 36 0.55 7.79 3.75
N ALA A 37 0.92 7.94 5.02
CA ALA A 37 0.56 6.98 6.06
C ALA A 37 -0.95 6.91 6.25
N LEU A 38 -1.64 8.05 6.24
CA LEU A 38 -3.10 8.09 6.35
C LEU A 38 -3.77 7.42 5.15
N ILE A 39 -3.31 7.73 3.93
CA ILE A 39 -3.82 7.08 2.71
C ILE A 39 -3.60 5.56 2.77
N ALA A 40 -2.43 5.12 3.23
CA ALA A 40 -2.13 3.70 3.32
C ALA A 40 -2.91 2.98 4.43
N GLU A 41 -3.13 3.61 5.59
CA GLU A 41 -3.94 3.04 6.67
C GLU A 41 -5.41 2.91 6.27
N GLU A 42 -5.93 3.88 5.53
CA GLU A 42 -7.36 3.94 5.18
C GLU A 42 -7.70 3.08 3.96
N PHE A 43 -6.85 3.09 2.93
CA PHE A 43 -7.19 2.50 1.63
C PHE A 43 -6.37 1.24 1.28
N SER A 44 -5.27 0.95 1.97
CA SER A 44 -4.35 -0.10 1.51
C SER A 44 -4.92 -1.47 1.83
N GLU A 45 -4.99 -2.30 0.82
CA GLU A 45 -5.34 -3.71 0.92
C GLU A 45 -4.09 -4.60 1.12
N ASP A 46 -2.91 -4.00 1.37
CA ASP A 46 -1.71 -4.73 1.77
C ASP A 46 -1.75 -5.08 3.27
N PRO A 47 -1.96 -6.36 3.64
CA PRO A 47 -2.00 -6.77 5.04
C PRO A 47 -0.65 -6.62 5.77
N GLY A 48 0.46 -6.51 5.02
CA GLY A 48 1.82 -6.43 5.60
C GLY A 48 2.29 -5.01 5.87
N SER A 49 1.68 -3.99 5.26
CA SER A 49 2.14 -2.60 5.38
C SER A 49 1.04 -1.56 5.53
N GLY A 50 -0.21 -1.86 5.12
CA GLY A 50 -1.33 -0.91 5.14
C GLY A 50 -1.55 -0.29 6.51
N SER A 51 -1.72 -1.11 7.53
CA SER A 51 -1.94 -0.67 8.93
C SER A 51 -0.75 0.04 9.58
N ASN A 52 0.41 0.09 8.92
CA ASN A 52 1.63 0.78 9.38
C ASN A 52 1.98 1.95 8.46
N GLY A 53 0.98 2.61 7.89
CA GLY A 53 1.17 3.74 7.00
C GLY A 53 1.97 3.41 5.73
N GLY A 54 1.81 2.18 5.24
CA GLY A 54 2.50 1.66 4.07
C GLY A 54 3.98 1.36 4.30
N ASN A 55 4.45 1.45 5.54
CA ASN A 55 5.85 1.23 5.85
C ASN A 55 6.15 -0.27 5.84
N LEU A 56 6.99 -0.69 4.89
CA LEU A 56 7.58 -2.00 4.96
C LEU A 56 8.64 -1.94 6.07
N GLU A 57 8.32 -2.50 7.24
CA GLU A 57 9.32 -2.72 8.29
C GLU A 57 10.56 -3.35 7.66
N TRP A 58 11.74 -2.86 8.05
CA TRP A 58 13.00 -3.32 7.47
C TRP A 58 13.19 -4.79 7.79
N LEU A 59 12.79 -5.66 6.86
CA LEU A 59 13.09 -7.08 6.95
C LEU A 59 14.60 -7.23 6.67
N PRO A 60 15.42 -7.69 7.63
CA PRO A 60 16.81 -8.01 7.33
C PRO A 60 16.83 -9.08 6.22
N LYS A 61 17.74 -8.93 5.25
CA LYS A 61 17.93 -9.91 4.17
C LYS A 61 18.05 -11.31 4.79
N GLY A 62 17.04 -12.17 4.55
CA GLY A 62 16.97 -13.54 5.09
C GLY A 62 15.86 -13.82 6.10
N ALA A 63 15.00 -12.84 6.44
CA ALA A 63 13.89 -13.05 7.39
C ALA A 63 12.66 -13.78 6.80
N THR A 64 12.56 -13.94 5.48
CA THR A 64 11.48 -14.71 4.86
C THR A 64 11.82 -16.20 4.87
N VAL A 65 11.27 -16.89 5.88
CA VAL A 65 11.20 -18.34 6.11
C VAL A 65 12.51 -19.15 6.06
N ARG A 66 12.93 -19.66 7.23
CA ARG A 66 13.73 -20.89 7.33
C ARG A 66 12.76 -22.04 7.06
N GLY A 67 12.82 -22.60 5.85
CA GLY A 67 12.08 -23.81 5.50
C GLY A 67 12.41 -24.91 6.52
N VAL A 68 11.36 -25.37 7.21
CA VAL A 68 11.32 -26.69 7.86
C VAL A 68 10.60 -27.64 6.92
#